data_AF-A0AAW1F1Z8-F1
#
_entry.id   AF-A0AAW1F1Z8-F1
#
_cell.length_a   1.000
_cell.length_b   1.000
_cell.length_c   1.000
_cell.angle_alpha   90.00
_cell.angle_beta   90.00
_cell.angle_gamma   90.00
#
_symmetry.space_group_name_H-M   'P 1'
#
loop_
_entity.id
_entity.type
_entity.pdbx_description
1 polymer ?
#
loop_
_entity_poly.entity_id
_entity_poly.type
_entity_poly.pdbx_seq_one_letter_code
_entity_poly.pdbx_strand_id
1 'polypeptide(L)'
;MEKTITTHLNKLLERFNDYFPEKQRDDDWIRDPFGINIESVTLPSNEESQLVELSCDRTLKNKFMEVSLSQFWCSNVMSEYPSLATRAVTILPFSTTYLCFETLVRSKKHPQFSH
;
A
#
# COMPACT_ATOMS: atom_id res chain seq x y z
N MET A 1 -4.63 -3.40 -41.88
CA MET A 1 -3.67 -2.80 -40.94
C MET A 1 -4.29 -2.59 -39.56
N GLU A 2 -5.50 -2.01 -39.48
CA GLU A 2 -6.23 -1.86 -38.20
C GLU A 2 -6.46 -3.18 -37.44
N LYS A 3 -6.92 -4.24 -38.10
CA LYS A 3 -7.16 -5.55 -37.46
C LYS A 3 -5.95 -6.09 -36.70
N THR A 4 -4.75 -5.86 -37.21
CA THR A 4 -3.50 -6.30 -36.57
C THR A 4 -3.24 -5.49 -35.31
N ILE A 5 -3.39 -4.15 -35.37
CA ILE A 5 -3.24 -3.26 -34.22
C ILE A 5 -4.24 -3.63 -33.12
N THR A 6 -5.53 -3.80 -33.45
CA THR A 6 -6.57 -4.17 -32.48
C THR A 6 -6.27 -5.51 -31.81
N THR A 7 -5.80 -6.49 -32.58
CA THR A 7 -5.41 -7.81 -32.05
C THR A 7 -4.24 -7.70 -31.07
N HIS A 8 -3.23 -6.88 -31.38
CA HIS A 8 -2.11 -6.64 -30.47
C HIS A 8 -2.53 -5.89 -29.21
N LEU A 9 -3.40 -4.89 -29.33
CA LEU A 9 -3.94 -4.14 -28.18
C LEU A 9 -4.77 -5.03 -27.25
N ASN A 10 -5.59 -5.93 -27.80
CA ASN A 10 -6.37 -6.88 -26.98
C ASN A 10 -5.46 -7.87 -26.23
N LYS A 11 -4.44 -8.43 -26.90
CA LYS A 11 -3.45 -9.30 -26.22
C LYS A 11 -2.66 -8.56 -25.14
N LEU A 12 -2.36 -7.29 -25.38
CA LEU A 12 -1.70 -6.44 -24.40
C LEU A 12 -2.63 -6.16 -23.21
N LEU A 13 -3.91 -5.88 -23.46
CA LEU A 13 -4.93 -5.68 -22.43
C LEU A 13 -5.12 -6.95 -21.58
N GLU A 14 -5.21 -8.13 -22.21
CA GLU A 14 -5.27 -9.42 -21.50
C GLU A 14 -4.10 -9.58 -20.55
N ARG A 15 -2.86 -9.33 -21.02
CA ARG A 15 -1.68 -9.35 -20.16
C ARG A 15 -1.75 -8.30 -19.05
N PHE A 16 -2.24 -7.10 -19.33
CA PHE A 16 -2.41 -6.09 -18.29
C PHE A 16 -3.37 -6.56 -17.21
N ASN A 17 -4.45 -7.27 -17.53
CA ASN A 17 -5.36 -7.80 -16.53
C ASN A 17 -4.71 -8.90 -15.66
N ASP A 18 -3.76 -9.66 -16.21
CA ASP A 18 -2.99 -10.65 -15.43
C ASP A 18 -2.06 -9.98 -14.39
N TYR A 19 -1.49 -8.82 -14.71
CA TYR A 19 -0.54 -8.10 -13.84
C TYR A 19 -1.17 -6.99 -13.00
N PHE A 20 -2.30 -6.43 -13.45
CA PHE A 20 -3.04 -5.33 -12.85
C PHE A 20 -4.52 -5.70 -12.83
N PRO A 21 -4.93 -6.67 -12.00
CA PRO A 21 -6.33 -6.99 -11.83
C PRO A 21 -7.11 -5.73 -11.45
N GLU A 22 -8.34 -5.63 -11.94
CA GLU A 22 -9.21 -4.49 -11.69
C GLU A 22 -9.30 -4.26 -10.16
N LYS A 23 -8.97 -3.04 -9.73
CA LYS A 23 -8.88 -2.72 -8.29
C LYS A 23 -10.21 -3.03 -7.61
N GLN A 24 -10.16 -3.88 -6.59
CA GLN A 24 -11.33 -4.07 -5.73
C GLN A 24 -11.55 -2.78 -4.94
N ARG A 25 -12.81 -2.33 -4.85
CA ARG A 25 -13.19 -1.15 -4.05
C ARG A 25 -12.86 -1.34 -2.56
N ASP A 26 -12.63 -2.58 -2.15
CA ASP A 26 -12.25 -3.00 -0.82
C ASP A 26 -10.93 -2.39 -0.33
N ASP A 27 -10.12 -1.80 -1.22
CA ASP A 27 -8.81 -1.19 -0.90
C ASP A 27 -8.86 0.35 -0.72
N ASP A 28 -10.05 0.98 -0.80
CA ASP A 28 -10.17 2.44 -0.71
C ASP A 28 -9.75 3.00 0.66
N TRP A 29 -9.79 2.18 1.72
CA TRP A 29 -9.27 2.51 3.05
C TRP A 29 -7.76 2.77 3.07
N ILE A 30 -7.02 2.28 2.07
CA ILE A 30 -5.59 2.59 1.93
C ILE A 30 -5.40 4.05 1.53
N ARG A 31 -6.33 4.62 0.75
CA ARG A 31 -6.24 6.00 0.25
C ARG A 31 -6.85 7.00 1.20
N ASP A 32 -7.89 6.62 1.93
CA ASP A 32 -8.55 7.49 2.90
C ASP A 32 -8.95 6.72 4.17
N PRO A 33 -7.98 6.34 5.03
CA PRO A 33 -8.27 5.55 6.23
C PRO A 33 -9.14 6.29 7.27
N PHE A 34 -9.36 7.60 7.10
CA PHE A 34 -10.11 8.44 8.04
C PHE A 34 -11.51 8.83 7.55
N GLY A 35 -11.84 8.54 6.28
CA GLY A 35 -13.11 8.91 5.64
C GLY A 35 -13.92 7.74 5.10
N ILE A 36 -13.42 6.50 5.21
CA ILE A 36 -14.16 5.30 4.79
C ILE A 36 -15.28 4.89 5.76
N ASN A 37 -16.30 4.26 5.20
CA ASN A 37 -17.25 3.47 5.98
C ASN A 37 -16.62 2.10 6.29
N ILE A 38 -16.25 1.85 7.55
CA ILE A 38 -15.58 0.61 7.97
C ILE A 38 -16.44 -0.62 7.67
N GLU A 39 -17.77 -0.51 7.76
CA GLU A 39 -18.70 -1.61 7.45
C GLU A 39 -18.66 -2.05 5.98
N SER A 40 -18.13 -1.20 5.09
CA SER A 40 -17.97 -1.53 3.67
C SER A 40 -16.65 -2.22 3.34
N VAL A 41 -15.76 -2.36 4.32
CA VAL A 41 -14.43 -2.94 4.15
C VAL A 41 -14.41 -4.37 4.68
N THR A 42 -13.94 -5.31 3.85
CA THR A 42 -13.76 -6.70 4.25
C THR A 42 -12.31 -6.94 4.65
N LEU A 43 -12.02 -6.96 5.96
CA LEU A 43 -10.70 -7.26 6.50
C LEU A 43 -10.78 -8.40 7.54
N PRO A 44 -9.69 -9.17 7.74
CA PRO A 44 -9.52 -10.01 8.91
C PRO A 44 -9.70 -9.20 10.21
N SER A 45 -10.31 -9.81 11.23
CA SER A 45 -10.66 -9.15 12.49
C SER A 45 -9.53 -8.33 13.14
N ASN A 46 -8.28 -8.78 13.06
CA ASN A 46 -7.13 -8.04 13.59
C ASN A 46 -6.84 -6.74 12.79
N GLU A 47 -6.88 -6.82 11.46
CA GLU A 47 -6.66 -5.66 10.58
C GLU A 47 -7.83 -4.68 10.66
N GLU A 48 -9.06 -5.19 10.74
CA GLU A 48 -10.27 -4.41 10.96
C GLU A 48 -10.20 -3.61 12.27
N SER A 49 -9.84 -4.24 13.39
CA SER A 49 -9.69 -3.56 14.69
C SER A 49 -8.65 -2.44 14.61
N GLN A 50 -7.51 -2.70 13.96
CA GLN A 50 -6.47 -1.68 13.76
C GLN A 50 -6.97 -0.53 12.88
N LEU A 51 -7.79 -0.81 11.86
CA LEU A 51 -8.34 0.23 10.98
C LEU A 51 -9.35 1.10 11.74
N VAL A 52 -10.18 0.49 12.60
CA VAL A 52 -11.10 1.22 13.49
C VAL A 52 -10.33 2.18 14.40
N GLU A 53 -9.30 1.68 15.09
CA GLU A 53 -8.48 2.51 15.98
C GLU A 53 -7.76 3.62 15.21
N LEU A 54 -7.13 3.29 14.07
CA LEU A 54 -6.46 4.24 13.19
C LEU A 54 -7.42 5.35 12.73
N SER A 55 -8.64 5.01 12.31
CA SER A 55 -9.62 5.98 11.83
C SER A 55 -10.00 7.03 12.89
N CYS A 56 -9.85 6.69 14.16
CA CYS A 56 -10.12 7.56 15.31
C CYS A 56 -8.89 8.33 15.78
N ASP A 57 -7.69 8.00 15.30
CA ASP A 57 -6.44 8.65 15.71
C ASP A 57 -6.25 10.01 15.02
N ARG A 58 -6.48 11.09 15.79
CA ARG A 58 -6.30 12.47 15.32
C ARG A 58 -4.84 12.83 15.04
N THR A 59 -3.89 12.24 15.77
CA THR A 59 -2.46 12.50 15.59
C THR A 59 -2.01 11.93 14.25
N LEU A 60 -2.40 10.70 13.94
CA LEU A 60 -2.12 10.08 12.66
C LEU A 60 -2.90 10.75 11.53
N LYS A 61 -4.13 11.22 11.78
CA LYS A 61 -4.89 12.04 10.81
C LYS A 61 -4.16 13.32 10.40
N ASN A 62 -3.56 14.02 11.36
CA ASN A 62 -2.77 15.22 11.07
C ASN A 62 -1.52 14.86 10.26
N LYS A 63 -0.77 13.83 10.69
CA LYS A 63 0.42 13.34 9.96
C LYS A 63 0.09 12.93 8.53
N PHE A 64 -1.06 12.30 8.30
CA PHE A 64 -1.52 11.89 6.97
C PHE A 64 -1.60 13.06 5.98
N MET A 65 -1.92 14.26 6.47
CA MET A 65 -1.97 15.48 5.63
C MET A 65 -0.58 16.08 5.36
N GLU A 66 0.44 15.68 6.13
CA GLU A 66 1.80 16.23 6.08
C GLU A 66 2.76 15.36 5.26
N VAL A 67 2.49 14.05 5.15
CA VAL A 67 3.40 13.07 4.51
C VAL A 67 2.77 12.40 3.29
N SER A 68 3.61 11.79 2.45
CA SER A 68 3.13 10.97 1.33
C SER A 68 2.42 9.70 1.82
N LEU A 69 1.50 9.17 1.01
CA LEU A 69 0.76 7.94 1.32
C LEU A 69 1.69 6.76 1.66
N SER A 70 2.74 6.58 0.86
CA SER A 70 3.72 5.51 1.09
C SER A 70 4.46 5.70 2.43
N GLN A 71 4.89 6.93 2.73
CA GLN A 71 5.57 7.22 4.00
C GLN A 71 4.65 7.02 5.21
N PHE A 72 3.39 7.44 5.10
CA PHE A 72 2.38 7.24 6.12
C PHE A 72 2.26 5.76 6.50
N TRP A 73 2.01 4.89 5.52
CA TRP A 73 1.86 3.45 5.76
C TRP A 73 3.16 2.77 6.20
N CYS A 74 4.31 3.16 5.62
CA CYS A 74 5.57 2.48 5.86
C CYS A 74 6.30 2.91 7.14
N SER A 75 6.02 4.10 7.66
CA SER A 75 6.74 4.65 8.82
C SER A 75 5.80 4.96 9.99
N ASN A 76 4.71 5.68 9.76
CA ASN A 76 3.86 6.16 10.84
C ASN A 76 2.89 5.09 11.33
N VAL A 77 2.21 4.40 10.41
CA VAL A 77 1.26 3.34 10.77
C VAL A 77 2.00 2.05 11.14
N MET A 78 3.13 1.76 10.48
CA MET A 78 3.91 0.54 10.74
C MET A 78 4.35 0.37 12.20
N SER A 79 4.61 1.46 12.93
CA SER A 79 5.03 1.38 14.33
C SER A 79 3.90 1.02 15.30
N GLU A 80 2.67 1.39 14.98
CA GLU A 80 1.52 1.28 15.90
C GLU A 80 0.54 0.17 15.46
N TYR A 81 0.36 0.02 14.15
CA TYR A 81 -0.58 -0.91 13.51
C TYR A 81 0.12 -1.75 12.44
N PRO A 82 1.10 -2.60 12.80
CA PRO A 82 1.97 -3.27 11.85
C PRO A 82 1.25 -4.25 10.91
N SER A 83 0.18 -4.90 11.37
CA SER A 83 -0.59 -5.85 10.55
C SER A 83 -1.34 -5.13 9.43
N LEU A 84 -2.05 -4.06 9.79
CA LEU A 84 -2.75 -3.20 8.83
C LEU A 84 -1.78 -2.51 7.87
N ALA A 85 -0.67 -1.97 8.40
CA ALA A 85 0.38 -1.33 7.60
C ALA A 85 0.99 -2.29 6.58
N THR A 86 1.33 -3.52 7.00
CA THR A 86 1.88 -4.54 6.11
C THR A 86 0.92 -4.81 4.95
N ARG A 87 -0.37 -4.97 5.24
CA ARG A 87 -1.38 -5.15 4.20
C ARG A 87 -1.45 -3.97 3.24
N ALA A 88 -1.57 -2.74 3.74
CA ALA A 88 -1.59 -1.55 2.90
C ALA A 88 -0.35 -1.46 1.99
N VAL A 89 0.83 -1.74 2.54
CA VAL A 89 2.11 -1.72 1.81
C VAL A 89 2.18 -2.80 0.72
N THR A 90 1.59 -3.98 0.93
CA THR A 90 1.54 -5.03 -0.10
C THR A 90 0.64 -4.69 -1.28
N ILE A 91 -0.40 -3.89 -1.04
CA ILE A 91 -1.40 -3.51 -2.04
C ILE A 91 -0.99 -2.24 -2.80
N LEU A 92 -0.26 -1.34 -2.14
CA LEU A 92 0.27 -0.14 -2.79
C LEU A 92 1.17 -0.53 -3.98
N PRO A 93 0.83 -0.10 -5.22
CA PRO A 93 1.73 -0.30 -6.34
C PRO A 93 3.01 0.52 -6.08
N PHE A 94 4.17 -0.07 -6.36
CA PHE A 94 5.53 0.51 -6.21
C PHE A 94 6.19 0.53 -4.83
N SER A 95 5.46 0.34 -3.73
CA SER A 95 6.05 0.32 -2.38
C SER A 95 7.02 -0.84 -2.19
N THR A 96 6.68 -2.06 -2.63
CA THR A 96 7.56 -3.23 -2.47
C THR A 96 8.88 -3.10 -3.23
N THR A 97 8.94 -2.35 -4.34
CA THR A 97 10.16 -2.20 -5.14
C THR A 97 11.03 -1.05 -4.61
N TYR A 98 10.49 0.15 -4.44
CA TYR A 98 11.30 1.30 -4.00
C TYR A 98 11.73 1.18 -2.53
N LEU A 99 10.88 0.68 -1.63
CA LEU A 99 11.24 0.54 -0.22
C LEU A 99 12.16 -0.65 0.05
N CYS A 100 12.07 -1.74 -0.72
CA CYS A 100 13.08 -2.80 -0.70
C CYS A 100 14.44 -2.23 -1.15
N PHE A 101 14.46 -1.39 -2.19
CA PHE A 101 15.67 -0.69 -2.58
C PHE A 101 16.22 0.22 -1.48
N GLU A 102 15.41 1.06 -0.84
CA GLU A 102 15.86 1.96 0.24
C GLU A 102 16.34 1.20 1.48
N THR A 103 15.66 0.13 1.90
CA THR A 103 16.12 -0.72 3.02
C THR A 103 17.38 -1.51 2.66
N LEU A 104 17.52 -2.03 1.44
CA LEU A 104 18.75 -2.66 0.95
C LEU A 104 19.91 -1.66 0.87
N VAL A 105 19.64 -0.41 0.45
CA VAL A 105 20.63 0.66 0.40
C VAL A 105 21.04 1.10 1.81
N ARG A 106 20.09 1.16 2.76
CA ARG A 106 20.38 1.45 4.18
C ARG A 106 21.15 0.32 4.87
N SER A 107 20.83 -0.95 4.63
CA SER A 107 21.55 -2.09 5.21
C SER A 107 22.99 -2.22 4.67
N LYS A 108 23.25 -1.74 3.45
CA LYS A 108 24.60 -1.62 2.88
C LYS A 108 25.41 -0.45 3.45
N LYS A 109 24.81 0.50 4.18
CA LYS A 109 25.49 1.67 4.78
C LYS A 109 25.98 1.47 6.21
N HIS A 110 25.67 0.35 6.87
CA HIS A 110 26.26 -0.04 8.15
C HIS A 110 27.06 -1.34 8.04
N PRO A 111 28.31 -1.31 7.56
CA PRO A 111 29.29 -2.29 7.99
C PRO A 111 29.68 -1.91 9.43
N GLN A 112 29.03 -2.50 10.42
CA GLN A 112 29.59 -2.48 11.77
C GLN A 112 30.91 -3.24 11.73
N PHE A 113 31.96 -2.50 12.04
CA PHE A 113 33.33 -2.98 12.11
C PHE A 113 33.44 -4.20 13.00
N SER A 114 34.02 -5.25 12.45
CA SER A 114 34.64 -6.34 13.18
C SER A 114 35.85 -5.84 13.97
N HIS A 115 35.75 -5.88 15.30
CA HIS A 115 36.85 -6.19 16.20
C HIS A 115 36.33 -7.03 17.35
#